data_AF-A0A537XCP3-F1
#
_entry.id   AF-A0A537XCP3-F1
#
_cell.length_a   1.000
_cell.length_b   1.000
_cell.length_c   1.000
_cell.angle_alpha   90.00
_cell.angle_beta   90.00
_cell.angle_gamma   90.00
#
_symmetry.space_group_name_H-M   'P 1'
#
loop_
_entity.id
_entity.type
_entity.pdbx_description
1 polymer ?
#
loop_
_entity_poly.entity_id
_entity_poly.type
_entity_poly.pdbx_seq_one_letter_code
_entity_poly.pdbx_strand_id
1 'polypeptide(L)'
;MRRHLALAMWCALVLLLCALTVPAGSAIGRPARHKRCALPRHARVLASSRLAVVYLAFSSSEAEDAPAVGCWRPTGRRTTIAYQVRSTQPVLESLVGLVRLSGPFVAAQRVSASPGHLGNLGGIDAYDLRSHKLVSCIDAKDTAFLELAVGEGGETAWITTASDFSTTPSAAAAASVHSNDASGPRVLEQGTTGRFSQLRIRHHVLTWQSAGQQRSLTLSPPAHATRNCTST
;
A
#
# COMPACT_ATOMS: atom_id res chain seq x y z
N MET A 1 -62.27 -0.59 -26.88
CA MET A 1 -61.05 -1.32 -27.31
C MET A 1 -60.10 -0.54 -28.24
N ARG A 2 -60.41 0.67 -28.74
CA ARG A 2 -59.51 1.44 -29.64
C ARG A 2 -58.47 2.35 -28.96
N ARG A 3 -58.53 2.58 -27.65
CA ARG A 3 -57.61 3.50 -26.93
C ARG A 3 -56.31 2.85 -26.44
N HIS A 4 -56.25 1.52 -26.30
CA HIS A 4 -55.04 0.83 -25.82
C HIS A 4 -54.00 0.57 -26.93
N LEU A 5 -54.41 0.52 -28.20
CA LEU A 5 -53.51 0.34 -29.34
C LEU A 5 -52.67 1.61 -29.64
N ALA A 6 -53.23 2.80 -29.39
CA ALA A 6 -52.52 4.06 -29.61
C ALA A 6 -51.37 4.28 -28.61
N LEU A 7 -51.54 3.84 -27.35
CA LEU A 7 -50.51 3.99 -26.32
C LEU A 7 -49.33 3.03 -26.52
N ALA A 8 -49.60 1.78 -26.94
CA ALA A 8 -48.55 0.79 -27.19
C ALA A 8 -47.66 1.20 -28.38
N MET A 9 -48.26 1.80 -29.41
CA MET A 9 -47.53 2.28 -30.60
C MET A 9 -46.62 3.48 -30.29
N TRP A 10 -47.03 4.34 -29.35
CA TRP A 10 -46.19 5.46 -28.88
C TRP A 10 -45.03 5.00 -27.99
N CYS A 11 -45.24 4.02 -27.11
CA CYS A 11 -44.14 3.46 -26.31
C CYS A 11 -43.08 2.75 -27.16
N ALA A 12 -43.49 2.03 -28.22
CA ALA A 12 -42.55 1.38 -29.13
C ALA A 12 -41.72 2.39 -29.94
N LEU A 13 -42.32 3.53 -30.35
CA LEU A 13 -41.61 4.56 -31.10
C LEU A 13 -40.58 5.31 -30.23
N VAL A 14 -40.91 5.60 -28.96
CA VAL A 14 -39.97 6.23 -28.01
C VAL A 14 -38.80 5.30 -27.66
N LEU A 15 -39.05 3.99 -27.52
CA LEU A 15 -37.99 3.01 -27.29
C LEU A 15 -37.08 2.81 -28.52
N LEU A 16 -37.62 2.92 -29.74
CA LEU A 16 -36.80 2.86 -30.96
C LEU A 16 -35.95 4.13 -31.18
N LEU A 17 -36.45 5.31 -30.79
CA LEU A 17 -35.72 6.57 -30.91
C LEU A 17 -34.62 6.74 -29.84
N CYS A 18 -34.79 6.19 -28.63
CA CYS A 18 -33.71 6.15 -27.63
C CYS A 18 -32.55 5.21 -28.00
N ALA A 19 -32.76 4.27 -28.92
CA ALA A 19 -31.71 3.34 -29.38
C ALA A 19 -30.82 3.93 -30.50
N LEU A 20 -31.20 5.09 -31.07
CA LEU A 20 -30.51 5.69 -32.24
C LEU A 20 -29.68 6.95 -31.92
N THR A 21 -29.60 7.35 -30.65
CA THR A 21 -28.74 8.45 -30.19
C THR A 21 -27.73 7.97 -29.15
N VAL A 22 -27.06 6.85 -29.43
CA VAL A 22 -25.79 6.56 -28.76
C VAL A 22 -24.72 7.31 -29.55
N PRO A 23 -24.04 8.32 -28.98
CA PRO A 23 -22.88 8.90 -29.63
C PRO A 23 -21.85 7.78 -29.82
N ALA A 24 -21.63 7.42 -31.08
CA ALA A 24 -20.48 6.65 -31.52
C ALA A 24 -19.22 7.46 -31.15
N GLY A 25 -18.62 7.16 -30.01
CA GLY A 25 -17.48 7.97 -29.56
C GLY A 25 -16.96 7.75 -28.16
N SER A 26 -17.46 6.79 -27.38
CA SER A 26 -16.72 6.31 -26.21
C SER A 26 -16.05 5.01 -26.60
N ALA A 27 -14.92 5.13 -27.30
CA ALA A 27 -13.91 4.10 -27.25
C ALA A 27 -13.62 3.89 -25.76
N ILE A 28 -14.21 2.83 -25.19
CA ILE A 28 -13.71 2.21 -23.97
C ILE A 28 -12.28 1.85 -24.35
N GLY A 29 -11.37 2.76 -24.01
CA GLY A 29 -9.97 2.62 -24.30
C GLY A 29 -9.57 1.27 -23.77
N ARG A 30 -9.24 0.34 -24.69
CA ARG A 30 -8.48 -0.86 -24.34
C ARG A 30 -7.46 -0.42 -23.30
N PRO A 31 -7.39 -1.06 -22.12
CA PRO A 31 -6.43 -0.67 -21.09
C PRO A 31 -5.08 -0.60 -21.79
N ALA A 32 -4.50 0.60 -21.86
CA ALA A 32 -3.28 0.83 -22.58
C ALA A 32 -2.30 -0.25 -22.13
N ARG A 33 -1.88 -1.14 -23.05
CA ARG A 33 -0.84 -2.14 -22.77
C ARG A 33 0.24 -1.38 -22.03
N HIS A 34 0.46 -1.71 -20.75
CA HIS A 34 1.22 -0.90 -19.80
C HIS A 34 2.73 -0.87 -20.15
N LYS A 35 3.10 -0.41 -21.35
CA LYS A 35 4.48 -0.32 -21.84
C LYS A 35 5.32 0.57 -20.93
N ARG A 36 4.70 1.56 -20.28
CA ARG A 36 5.37 2.54 -19.40
C ARG A 36 5.99 1.90 -18.15
N CYS A 37 5.36 0.86 -17.60
CA CYS A 37 5.87 0.10 -16.46
C CYS A 37 6.11 -1.37 -16.83
N ALA A 38 6.81 -1.60 -17.95
CA ALA A 38 7.31 -2.93 -18.26
C ALA A 38 8.23 -3.42 -17.14
N LEU A 39 7.98 -4.65 -16.68
CA LEU A 39 8.75 -5.29 -15.62
C LEU A 39 10.01 -5.93 -16.20
N PRO A 40 11.17 -5.83 -15.52
CA PRO A 40 12.34 -6.63 -15.83
C PRO A 40 12.03 -8.13 -15.85
N ARG A 41 12.80 -8.91 -16.60
CA ARG A 41 12.58 -10.35 -16.84
C ARG A 41 12.47 -11.18 -15.56
N HIS A 42 13.19 -10.78 -14.51
CA HIS A 42 13.26 -11.49 -13.23
C HIS A 42 12.56 -10.73 -12.11
N ALA A 43 11.73 -9.74 -12.43
CA ALA A 43 11.09 -8.92 -11.40
C ALA A 43 10.03 -9.70 -10.63
N ARG A 44 10.03 -9.54 -9.30
CA ARG A 44 8.97 -10.07 -8.43
C ARG A 44 8.03 -8.95 -8.03
N VAL A 45 6.75 -9.06 -8.38
CA VAL A 45 5.73 -8.07 -7.99
C VAL A 45 5.43 -8.21 -6.49
N LEU A 46 5.49 -7.09 -5.78
CA LEU A 46 5.19 -6.96 -4.35
C LEU A 46 3.77 -6.43 -4.11
N ALA A 47 3.34 -5.47 -4.94
CA ALA A 47 2.00 -4.92 -4.92
C ALA A 47 1.65 -4.37 -6.31
N SER A 48 0.38 -4.38 -6.70
CA SER A 48 -0.05 -3.82 -7.98
C SER A 48 -1.47 -3.29 -7.91
N SER A 49 -1.72 -2.23 -8.66
CA SER A 49 -3.04 -1.66 -8.92
C SER A 49 -3.15 -1.30 -10.41
N ARG A 50 -4.29 -0.72 -10.81
CA ARG A 50 -4.45 -0.16 -12.17
C ARG A 50 -3.52 1.03 -12.43
N LEU A 51 -3.08 1.73 -11.38
CA LEU A 51 -2.33 2.97 -11.47
C LEU A 51 -0.84 2.82 -11.15
N ALA A 52 -0.44 1.78 -10.41
CA ALA A 52 0.96 1.56 -10.06
C ALA A 52 1.31 0.07 -9.97
N VAL A 53 2.61 -0.22 -9.97
CA VAL A 53 3.15 -1.53 -9.63
C VAL A 53 4.40 -1.34 -8.80
N VAL A 54 4.56 -2.15 -7.77
CA VAL A 54 5.74 -2.21 -6.94
C VAL A 54 6.38 -3.58 -7.14
N TYR A 55 7.65 -3.62 -7.46
CA TYR A 55 8.36 -4.86 -7.75
C TYR A 55 9.80 -4.82 -7.25
N LEU A 56 10.36 -5.99 -6.98
CA LEU A 56 11.80 -6.16 -6.79
C LEU A 56 12.46 -6.36 -8.14
N ALA A 57 13.49 -5.57 -8.43
CA ALA A 57 14.26 -5.67 -9.66
C ALA A 57 15.52 -6.52 -9.41
N PHE A 58 15.38 -7.85 -9.47
CA PHE A 58 16.55 -8.73 -9.40
C PHE A 58 17.42 -8.56 -10.66
N SER A 59 18.73 -8.40 -10.48
CA SER A 59 19.70 -8.68 -11.53
C SER A 59 19.81 -10.21 -11.68
N SER A 60 20.22 -10.67 -12.85
CA SER A 60 20.25 -12.10 -13.19
C SER A 60 21.31 -12.92 -12.44
N SER A 61 22.06 -12.32 -11.50
CA SER A 61 23.04 -12.99 -10.64
C SER A 61 22.50 -13.10 -9.21
N GLU A 62 22.64 -14.27 -8.60
CA GLU A 62 22.08 -14.59 -7.28
C GLU A 62 22.78 -13.90 -6.09
N ALA A 63 23.52 -12.81 -6.32
CA ALA A 63 24.41 -12.19 -5.33
C ALA A 63 24.20 -10.68 -5.10
N GLU A 64 23.18 -10.06 -5.69
CA GLU A 64 23.03 -8.59 -5.62
C GLU A 64 21.76 -8.12 -4.90
N ASP A 65 21.91 -6.95 -4.26
CA ASP A 65 20.84 -6.17 -3.67
C ASP A 65 19.80 -5.80 -4.74
N ALA A 66 18.56 -6.23 -4.54
CA ALA A 66 17.48 -5.95 -5.47
C ALA A 66 16.68 -4.72 -4.98
N PRO A 67 16.68 -3.59 -5.71
CA PRO A 67 15.85 -2.47 -5.33
C PRO A 67 14.37 -2.84 -5.47
N ALA A 68 13.58 -2.50 -4.45
CA ALA A 68 12.14 -2.40 -4.58
C ALA A 68 11.80 -1.07 -5.26
N VAL A 69 11.11 -1.18 -6.39
CA VAL A 69 10.79 -0.06 -7.26
C VAL A 69 9.28 0.07 -7.39
N GLY A 70 8.74 1.23 -7.01
CA GLY A 70 7.39 1.66 -7.36
C GLY A 70 7.38 2.34 -8.72
N CYS A 71 6.56 1.86 -9.65
CA CYS A 71 6.38 2.47 -10.97
C CYS A 71 4.96 3.03 -11.12
N TRP A 72 4.87 4.34 -11.39
CA TRP A 72 3.61 5.05 -11.63
C TRP A 72 3.17 4.84 -13.09
N ARG A 73 2.19 3.96 -13.33
CA ARG A 73 1.78 3.51 -14.68
C ARG A 73 1.39 4.65 -15.63
N PRO A 74 0.72 5.74 -15.21
CA PRO A 74 0.41 6.85 -16.10
C PRO A 74 1.62 7.49 -16.75
N THR A 75 2.78 7.53 -16.08
CA THR A 75 4.00 8.20 -16.61
C THR A 75 5.13 7.22 -16.92
N GLY A 76 5.13 6.04 -16.31
CA GLY A 76 6.26 5.11 -16.32
C GLY A 76 7.40 5.51 -15.39
N ARG A 77 7.22 6.59 -14.62
CA ARG A 77 8.23 7.09 -13.70
C ARG A 77 8.40 6.10 -12.55
N ARG A 78 9.64 5.85 -12.16
CA ARG A 78 10.06 4.83 -11.18
C ARG A 78 10.66 5.51 -9.94
N THR A 79 10.35 4.98 -8.77
CA THR A 79 10.87 5.42 -7.47
C THR A 79 11.44 4.19 -6.78
N THR A 80 12.72 4.23 -6.41
CA THR A 80 13.26 3.25 -5.46
C THR A 80 12.67 3.56 -4.09
N ILE A 81 12.02 2.59 -3.47
CA ILE A 81 11.31 2.78 -2.19
C ILE A 81 11.95 2.02 -1.04
N ALA A 82 12.74 1.00 -1.35
CA ALA A 82 13.48 0.16 -0.41
C ALA A 82 14.48 -0.71 -1.20
N TYR A 83 15.32 -1.47 -0.49
CA TYR A 83 16.20 -2.48 -1.06
C TYR A 83 15.88 -3.84 -0.45
N GLN A 84 16.18 -4.91 -1.18
CA GLN A 84 16.28 -6.26 -0.66
C GLN A 84 17.75 -6.69 -0.74
N VAL A 85 18.46 -6.69 0.39
CA VAL A 85 19.84 -7.18 0.46
C VAL A 85 19.81 -8.69 0.71
N ARG A 86 20.57 -9.44 -0.08
CA ARG A 86 20.84 -10.87 0.17
C ARG A 86 22.27 -10.98 0.66
N SER A 87 22.51 -10.74 1.95
CA SER A 87 23.83 -10.97 2.52
C SER A 87 24.06 -12.47 2.76
N THR A 88 25.21 -12.97 2.33
CA THR A 88 25.77 -14.29 2.73
C THR A 88 26.53 -14.23 4.06
N GLN A 89 26.60 -13.05 4.68
CA GLN A 89 27.08 -12.81 6.04
C GLN A 89 25.90 -12.36 6.94
N PRO A 90 25.96 -12.51 8.29
CA PRO A 90 24.82 -12.26 9.19
C PRO A 90 24.38 -10.77 9.35
N VAL A 91 24.64 -9.94 8.34
CA VAL A 91 24.30 -8.52 8.26
C VAL A 91 23.11 -8.37 7.30
N LEU A 92 21.90 -8.39 7.84
CA LEU A 92 20.66 -8.25 7.07
C LEU A 92 20.21 -6.78 7.03
N GLU A 93 20.88 -5.94 6.26
CA GLU A 93 20.35 -4.60 5.96
C GLU A 93 19.23 -4.69 4.91
N SER A 94 18.14 -3.94 5.04
CA SER A 94 17.03 -3.82 4.09
C SER A 94 16.44 -5.13 3.54
N LEU A 95 15.55 -5.75 4.32
CA LEU A 95 14.53 -6.66 3.79
C LEU A 95 13.25 -5.86 3.52
N VAL A 96 12.76 -5.91 2.29
CA VAL A 96 11.38 -5.52 2.00
C VAL A 96 10.45 -6.55 2.65
N GLY A 97 9.98 -6.26 3.86
CA GLY A 97 9.03 -7.12 4.59
C GLY A 97 7.62 -6.91 4.07
N LEU A 98 6.94 -5.88 4.58
CA LEU A 98 5.58 -5.52 4.16
C LEU A 98 5.59 -4.37 3.15
N VAL A 99 4.85 -4.53 2.05
CA VAL A 99 4.58 -3.45 1.08
C VAL A 99 3.09 -3.35 0.83
N ARG A 100 2.59 -2.12 0.77
CA ARG A 100 1.20 -1.80 0.46
C ARG A 100 1.12 -0.64 -0.51
N LEU A 101 0.09 -0.68 -1.35
CA LEU A 101 -0.15 0.27 -2.42
C LEU A 101 -1.61 0.70 -2.39
N SER A 102 -1.86 2.00 -2.47
CA SER A 102 -3.20 2.57 -2.63
C SER A 102 -3.13 3.86 -3.44
N GLY A 103 -3.84 3.90 -4.56
CA GLY A 103 -3.74 5.00 -5.52
C GLY A 103 -2.28 5.27 -5.95
N PRO A 104 -1.76 6.50 -5.76
CA PRO A 104 -0.37 6.85 -6.04
C PRO A 104 0.58 6.61 -4.86
N PHE A 105 0.09 6.19 -3.70
CA PHE A 105 0.90 6.06 -2.49
C PHE A 105 1.31 4.62 -2.26
N VAL A 106 2.57 4.46 -1.85
CA VAL A 106 3.12 3.18 -1.42
C VAL A 106 3.72 3.34 -0.04
N ALA A 107 3.48 2.36 0.83
CA ALA A 107 4.17 2.24 2.10
C ALA A 107 4.97 0.94 2.10
N ALA A 108 6.20 0.99 2.58
CA ALA A 108 7.11 -0.13 2.69
C ALA A 108 7.71 -0.18 4.09
N GLN A 109 7.81 -1.38 4.65
CA GLN A 109 8.57 -1.63 5.86
C GLN A 109 10.06 -1.50 5.53
N ARG A 110 10.76 -0.66 6.31
CA ARG A 110 12.22 -0.62 6.38
C ARG A 110 12.67 -1.55 7.50
N VAL A 111 13.68 -2.36 7.23
CA VAL A 111 14.30 -3.25 8.21
C VAL A 111 15.79 -3.01 8.15
N SER A 112 16.40 -2.58 9.23
CA SER A 112 17.86 -2.58 9.40
C SER A 112 18.24 -3.67 10.39
N ALA A 113 19.26 -4.47 10.08
CA ALA A 113 19.93 -5.34 11.04
C ALA A 113 21.42 -5.00 11.06
N SER A 114 21.97 -4.73 12.25
CA SER A 114 23.38 -4.41 12.43
C SER A 114 24.17 -5.67 12.80
N PRO A 115 25.43 -5.86 12.33
CA PRO A 115 26.26 -6.98 12.74
C PRO A 115 26.45 -6.98 14.27
N GLY A 116 26.11 -8.08 14.94
CA GLY A 116 26.23 -8.20 16.40
C GLY A 116 25.14 -7.51 17.20
N HIS A 117 24.19 -6.83 16.55
CA HIS A 117 22.94 -6.32 17.12
C HIS A 117 21.79 -6.75 16.22
N LEU A 118 21.21 -7.92 16.52
CA LEU A 118 19.99 -8.40 15.85
C LEU A 118 18.79 -7.46 16.03
N GLY A 119 18.89 -6.46 16.91
CA GLY A 119 17.94 -5.38 17.03
C GLY A 119 18.58 -4.06 16.65
N ASN A 120 18.11 -3.43 15.57
CA ASN A 120 17.46 -2.11 15.68
C ASN A 120 17.14 -1.49 14.32
N LEU A 121 16.00 -0.79 14.30
CA LEU A 121 15.40 0.04 13.24
C LEU A 121 14.53 -0.72 12.23
N GLY A 122 13.45 -1.32 12.75
CA GLY A 122 12.23 -1.49 11.96
C GLY A 122 11.58 -0.13 11.74
N GLY A 123 10.98 0.10 10.58
CA GLY A 123 10.34 1.36 10.26
C GLY A 123 9.37 1.26 9.09
N ILE A 124 8.67 2.34 8.79
CA ILE A 124 7.81 2.45 7.61
C ILE A 124 8.17 3.71 6.86
N ASP A 125 8.48 3.56 5.58
CA ASP A 125 8.62 4.67 4.65
C ASP A 125 7.43 4.68 3.70
N ALA A 126 6.84 5.86 3.49
CA ALA A 126 5.73 6.05 2.56
C ALA A 126 6.07 7.10 1.51
N TYR A 127 5.77 6.79 0.25
CA TYR A 127 6.13 7.60 -0.91
C TYR A 127 4.89 7.95 -1.74
N ASP A 128 4.85 9.17 -2.27
CA ASP A 128 3.97 9.53 -3.39
C ASP A 128 4.68 9.24 -4.71
N LEU A 129 4.20 8.23 -5.46
CA LEU A 129 4.79 7.80 -6.72
C LEU A 129 4.57 8.80 -7.88
N ARG A 130 3.69 9.81 -7.73
CA ARG A 130 3.53 10.87 -8.74
C ARG A 130 4.67 11.89 -8.63
N SER A 131 4.99 12.26 -7.38
CA SER A 131 5.97 13.30 -7.08
C SER A 131 7.37 12.75 -6.76
N HIS A 132 7.47 11.44 -6.50
CA HIS A 132 8.71 10.74 -6.13
C HIS A 132 9.24 11.14 -4.76
N LYS A 133 8.36 11.70 -3.93
CA LYS A 133 8.74 12.21 -2.62
C LYS A 133 8.37 11.21 -1.54
N LEU A 134 9.28 11.04 -0.59
CA LEU A 134 8.97 10.48 0.71
C LEU A 134 8.02 11.46 1.41
N VAL A 135 6.85 10.96 1.82
CA VAL A 135 5.80 11.76 2.49
C VAL A 135 5.70 11.43 3.97
N SER A 136 6.22 10.27 4.39
CA SER A 136 6.28 9.86 5.78
C SER A 136 7.39 8.85 5.99
N CYS A 137 8.03 8.90 7.14
CA CYS A 137 8.90 7.86 7.68
C CYS A 137 8.58 7.69 9.16
N ILE A 138 8.65 6.46 9.64
CA ILE A 138 8.41 6.08 11.03
C ILE A 138 9.53 5.15 11.46
N ASP A 139 10.11 5.41 12.62
CA ASP A 139 10.99 4.46 13.30
C ASP A 139 10.20 3.71 14.38
N ALA A 140 10.33 2.39 14.39
CA ALA A 140 9.70 1.48 15.33
C ALA A 140 10.77 0.46 15.78
N LYS A 141 11.51 0.83 16.82
CA LYS A 141 12.55 0.00 17.43
C LYS A 141 11.93 -1.21 18.12
N ASP A 142 12.67 -2.33 18.12
CA ASP A 142 12.36 -3.54 18.89
C ASP A 142 10.93 -4.10 18.72
N THR A 143 10.33 -3.88 17.54
CA THR A 143 8.99 -4.37 17.22
C THR A 143 8.96 -5.14 15.91
N ALA A 144 8.12 -6.18 15.87
CA ALA A 144 7.81 -6.89 14.64
C ALA A 144 6.52 -6.33 14.03
N PHE A 145 6.55 -6.03 12.74
CA PHE A 145 5.37 -5.58 12.00
C PHE A 145 4.54 -6.79 11.55
N LEU A 146 3.25 -6.79 11.91
CA LEU A 146 2.30 -7.85 11.55
C LEU A 146 1.50 -7.47 10.30
N GLU A 147 1.01 -6.24 10.27
CA GLU A 147 0.25 -5.71 9.14
C GLU A 147 0.64 -4.27 8.84
N LEU A 148 0.45 -3.89 7.58
CA LEU A 148 0.63 -2.54 7.07
C LEU A 148 -0.58 -2.20 6.21
N ALA A 149 -0.98 -0.93 6.24
CA ALA A 149 -1.97 -0.32 5.35
C ALA A 149 -1.48 1.07 4.90
N VAL A 150 -1.88 1.46 3.69
CA VAL A 150 -1.69 2.81 3.16
C VAL A 150 -2.99 3.30 2.53
N GLY A 151 -3.34 4.55 2.76
CA GLY A 151 -4.50 5.22 2.19
C GLY A 151 -4.20 5.92 0.87
N GLU A 152 -5.26 6.31 0.16
CA GLU A 152 -5.14 7.05 -1.11
C GLU A 152 -4.67 8.50 -0.92
N GLY A 153 -4.61 9.00 0.31
CA GLY A 153 -4.04 10.29 0.69
C GLY A 153 -2.61 10.21 1.21
N GLY A 154 -2.03 9.01 1.33
CA GLY A 154 -0.68 8.79 1.88
C GLY A 154 -0.67 8.55 3.39
N GLU A 155 -1.83 8.38 4.02
CA GLU A 155 -1.93 7.94 5.41
C GLU A 155 -1.41 6.52 5.54
N THR A 156 -0.79 6.21 6.67
CA THR A 156 -0.33 4.85 6.98
C THR A 156 -0.90 4.36 8.28
N ALA A 157 -1.06 3.05 8.37
CA ALA A 157 -1.39 2.37 9.62
C ALA A 157 -0.65 1.04 9.66
N TRP A 158 -0.30 0.61 10.86
CA TRP A 158 0.40 -0.65 11.05
C TRP A 158 0.05 -1.30 12.38
N ILE A 159 0.21 -2.61 12.43
CA ILE A 159 0.11 -3.40 13.65
C ILE A 159 1.50 -3.88 14.00
N THR A 160 1.93 -3.66 15.24
CA THR A 160 3.17 -4.21 15.78
C THR A 160 2.91 -5.21 16.89
N THR A 161 3.83 -6.14 17.10
CA THR A 161 3.97 -6.89 18.34
C THR A 161 5.36 -6.67 18.91
N ALA A 162 5.52 -6.86 20.22
CA ALA A 162 6.85 -6.97 20.83
C ALA A 162 7.64 -8.07 20.09
N SER A 163 8.89 -7.77 19.74
CA SER A 163 9.82 -8.74 19.16
C SER A 163 10.66 -9.34 20.29
N ASP A 164 10.62 -10.66 20.49
CA ASP A 164 11.57 -11.38 21.34
C ASP A 164 12.74 -11.97 20.52
N PHE A 165 12.88 -11.56 19.24
CA PHE A 165 13.81 -12.12 18.25
C PHE A 165 13.59 -13.62 17.95
N SER A 166 12.55 -14.25 18.50
CA SER A 166 12.13 -15.58 18.09
C SER A 166 11.33 -15.48 16.79
N THR A 167 11.60 -16.38 15.85
CA THR A 167 11.15 -16.29 14.44
C THR A 167 9.64 -16.46 14.24
N THR A 168 8.86 -16.59 15.32
CA THR A 168 7.42 -16.81 15.24
C THR A 168 6.68 -15.95 16.26
N PRO A 169 5.96 -14.90 15.84
CA PRO A 169 5.07 -14.16 16.73
C PRO A 169 4.09 -15.13 17.40
N SER A 170 4.13 -15.22 18.72
CA SER A 170 3.14 -15.98 19.48
C SER A 170 1.76 -15.32 19.28
N ALA A 171 0.73 -16.12 19.05
CA ALA A 171 -0.66 -15.64 19.01
C ALA A 171 -1.12 -14.99 20.33
N ALA A 172 -0.35 -15.16 21.41
CA ALA A 172 -0.57 -14.54 22.72
C ALA A 172 0.24 -13.25 22.93
N ALA A 173 1.11 -12.85 22.00
CA ALA A 173 1.93 -11.66 22.16
C ALA A 173 1.06 -10.39 22.09
N ALA A 174 1.32 -9.47 23.02
CA ALA A 174 0.62 -8.19 23.06
C ALA A 174 0.96 -7.37 21.80
N ALA A 175 -0.08 -6.94 21.10
CA ALA A 175 0.05 -6.16 19.87
C ALA A 175 -0.51 -4.75 20.06
N SER A 176 -0.06 -3.84 19.20
CA SER A 176 -0.44 -2.43 19.21
C SER A 176 -0.80 -1.98 17.80
N VAL A 177 -1.81 -1.13 17.70
CA VAL A 177 -2.28 -0.55 16.44
C VAL A 177 -1.84 0.90 16.40
N HIS A 178 -1.26 1.29 15.28
CA HIS A 178 -0.70 2.62 15.07
C HIS A 178 -1.21 3.23 13.78
N SER A 179 -1.16 4.55 13.70
CA SER A 179 -1.42 5.29 12.45
C SER A 179 -0.53 6.51 12.34
N ASN A 180 -0.30 6.96 11.12
CA ASN A 180 0.30 8.25 10.82
C ASN A 180 -0.48 8.94 9.71
N ASP A 181 -0.82 10.20 9.95
CA ASP A 181 -1.61 11.04 9.07
C ASP A 181 -1.16 12.51 9.23
N ALA A 182 -1.96 13.51 8.83
CA ALA A 182 -1.61 14.92 8.98
C ALA A 182 -1.20 15.34 10.40
N SER A 183 -1.82 14.74 11.41
CA SER A 183 -1.55 15.02 12.82
C SER A 183 -0.27 14.35 13.33
N GLY A 184 0.31 13.45 12.54
CA GLY A 184 1.50 12.67 12.89
C GLY A 184 1.21 11.29 13.47
N PRO A 185 2.27 10.60 13.94
CA PRO A 185 2.16 9.24 14.41
C PRO A 185 1.40 9.19 15.73
N ARG A 186 0.53 8.20 15.87
CA ARG A 186 -0.22 7.94 17.10
C ARG A 186 -0.41 6.45 17.32
N VAL A 187 -0.40 6.06 18.58
CA VAL A 187 -0.82 4.74 19.04
C VAL A 187 -2.33 4.79 19.28
N LEU A 188 -3.08 3.91 18.61
CA LEU A 188 -4.54 3.84 18.71
C LEU A 188 -4.98 2.84 19.78
N GLU A 189 -4.28 1.72 19.84
CA GLU A 189 -4.47 0.66 20.85
C GLU A 189 -3.10 0.12 21.22
N GLN A 190 -2.86 -0.09 22.51
CA GLN A 190 -1.58 -0.54 23.03
C GLN A 190 -1.72 -1.84 23.81
N GLY A 191 -0.73 -2.73 23.65
CA GLY A 191 -0.45 -3.82 24.59
C GLY A 191 -1.60 -4.80 24.79
N THR A 192 -2.45 -4.97 23.79
CA THR A 192 -3.70 -5.74 23.92
C THR A 192 -3.45 -7.17 23.48
N THR A 193 -3.87 -8.13 24.29
CA THR A 193 -3.80 -9.56 23.96
C THR A 193 -5.04 -9.93 23.15
N GLY A 194 -4.83 -10.42 21.93
CA GLY A 194 -5.93 -10.72 21.01
C GLY A 194 -5.50 -10.74 19.55
N ARG A 195 -6.37 -11.26 18.68
CA ARG A 195 -6.11 -11.28 17.24
C ARG A 195 -6.43 -9.91 16.64
N PHE A 196 -5.39 -9.14 16.35
CA PHE A 196 -5.50 -8.00 15.44
C PHE A 196 -5.46 -8.49 14.00
N SER A 197 -6.38 -8.00 13.18
CA SER A 197 -6.33 -8.28 11.75
C SER A 197 -7.16 -7.29 10.95
N GLN A 198 -7.12 -7.44 9.63
CA GLN A 198 -7.96 -6.68 8.69
C GLN A 198 -7.68 -5.18 8.71
N LEU A 199 -6.42 -4.78 8.94
CA LEU A 199 -6.00 -3.39 8.90
C LEU A 199 -6.14 -2.85 7.48
N ARG A 200 -7.00 -1.85 7.31
CA ARG A 200 -7.33 -1.27 5.99
C ARG A 200 -7.59 0.22 6.11
N ILE A 201 -7.18 0.97 5.09
CA ILE A 201 -7.55 2.37 4.93
C ILE A 201 -8.36 2.49 3.63
N ARG A 202 -9.58 3.01 3.70
CA ARG A 202 -10.42 3.30 2.53
C ARG A 202 -11.11 4.63 2.71
N HIS A 203 -11.04 5.50 1.71
CA HIS A 203 -11.64 6.84 1.78
C HIS A 203 -11.28 7.58 3.07
N HIS A 204 -9.99 7.52 3.45
CA HIS A 204 -9.44 8.13 4.67
C HIS A 204 -9.99 7.54 5.99
N VAL A 205 -10.73 6.43 5.95
CA VAL A 205 -11.17 5.70 7.15
C VAL A 205 -10.27 4.50 7.36
N LEU A 206 -9.57 4.48 8.49
CA LEU A 206 -8.86 3.32 9.00
C LEU A 206 -9.84 2.40 9.69
N THR A 207 -9.80 1.11 9.37
CA THR A 207 -10.54 0.05 10.04
C THR A 207 -9.61 -1.09 10.44
N TRP A 208 -9.85 -1.69 11.61
CA TRP A 208 -9.14 -2.88 12.09
C TRP A 208 -10.06 -3.73 12.97
N GLN A 209 -9.74 -5.01 13.12
CA GLN A 209 -10.35 -5.86 14.13
C GLN A 209 -9.49 -5.87 15.39
N SER A 210 -10.14 -5.73 16.55
CA SER A 210 -9.54 -5.85 17.88
C SER A 210 -10.50 -6.61 18.80
N ALA A 211 -10.02 -7.69 19.41
CA ALA A 211 -10.82 -8.55 20.31
C ALA A 211 -12.20 -8.97 19.75
N GLY A 212 -12.28 -9.26 18.44
CA GLY A 212 -13.52 -9.66 17.78
C GLY A 212 -14.48 -8.51 17.44
N GLN A 213 -14.13 -7.26 17.77
CA GLN A 213 -14.88 -6.06 17.40
C GLN A 213 -14.17 -5.32 16.25
N GLN A 214 -14.95 -4.80 15.31
CA GLN A 214 -14.42 -3.89 14.30
C GLN A 214 -14.32 -2.48 14.90
N ARG A 215 -13.16 -1.87 14.72
CA ARG A 215 -12.85 -0.50 15.12
C ARG A 215 -12.63 0.36 13.88
N SER A 216 -12.82 1.67 14.02
CA SER A 216 -12.60 2.60 12.94
C SER A 216 -12.17 3.98 13.41
N LEU A 217 -11.37 4.65 12.61
CA LEU A 217 -10.93 6.03 12.85
C LEU A 217 -10.83 6.78 11.52
N THR A 218 -11.34 8.01 11.47
CA THR A 218 -11.11 8.90 10.33
C THR A 218 -9.71 9.50 10.42
N LEU A 219 -8.94 9.36 9.35
CA LEU A 219 -7.61 9.90 9.18
C LEU A 219 -7.66 11.19 8.36
N SER A 220 -6.71 12.08 8.61
CA SER A 220 -6.52 13.29 7.78
C SER A 220 -5.34 13.08 6.83
N PRO A 221 -5.49 13.22 5.52
CA PRO A 221 -4.38 13.05 4.57
C PRO A 221 -3.18 13.89 4.98
N PRO A 222 -1.95 13.32 5.09
CA PRO A 222 -0.78 14.11 5.38
C PRO A 222 -0.65 15.22 4.35
N ALA A 223 -0.48 16.46 4.83
CA ALA A 223 -0.07 17.54 3.95
C ALA A 223 1.22 17.07 3.23
N HIS A 224 1.37 17.38 1.94
CA HIS A 224 2.55 17.02 1.14
C HIS A 224 3.89 17.55 1.68
N ALA A 225 3.90 18.12 2.88
CA ALA A 225 5.06 18.49 3.65
C ALA A 225 5.95 17.27 3.87
N THR A 226 7.07 17.28 3.16
CA THR A 226 8.26 16.49 3.44
C THR A 226 8.60 16.63 4.92
N ARG A 227 8.23 15.66 5.74
CA ARG A 227 8.90 15.50 7.03
C ARG A 227 10.33 15.12 6.70
N ASN A 228 11.28 15.87 7.27
CA ASN A 228 12.68 15.50 7.21
C ASN A 228 12.84 14.22 8.04
N CYS A 229 12.90 13.11 7.32
CA CYS A 229 13.29 11.83 7.86
C CYS A 229 14.78 11.89 8.17
N THR A 230 15.12 12.26 9.40
CA THR A 230 16.49 12.13 9.87
C THR A 230 16.78 10.65 10.05
N SER A 231 17.41 10.06 9.05
CA SER A 231 18.20 8.83 9.19
C SER A 231 19.23 9.08 10.29
N THR A 232 18.97 8.62 11.51
CA THR A 232 20.01 8.42 12.52
C THR A 232 20.55 7.01 12.42
#